data_AF-A0A2E7JII6-F1
#
_entry.id   AF-A0A2E7JII6-F1
#
_cell.length_a   1.000
_cell.length_b   1.000
_cell.length_c   1.000
_cell.angle_alpha   90.00
_cell.angle_beta   90.00
_cell.angle_gamma   90.00
#
_symmetry.space_group_name_H-M   'P 1'
#
loop_
_entity.id
_entity.type
_entity.pdbx_description
1 polymer ?
#
loop_
_entity_poly.entity_id
_entity_poly.type
_entity_poly.pdbx_seq_one_letter_code
_entity_poly.pdbx_strand_id
1 'polypeptide(L)'
;ASARVPLIISTPPHRRGEVAPTVIDDPVSLGDLFPTLCGLAGAPTPDGLDGADLSPVLRGEACPALAERPGVFVENLNPHAGAGTEYRLIRSARYKYIAFNECDDLAFDMLEDPDEQRNLMGRAQGEVADELAQLRSAIYADFAFPEAMESLRRERAEFVRRFPSRITSATSNQIMRGDGMLVEADQPLDCPHIASEDPRMDFADCPQERRAPRRVRWTS
;
A
#
# COMPACT_ATOMS: atom_id res chain seq x y z
N ALA A 1 8.80 10.46 -1.95
CA ALA A 1 7.51 11.17 -1.96
C ALA A 1 6.23 10.31 -2.14
N SER A 2 6.16 9.26 -2.98
CA SER A 2 4.86 8.59 -3.34
C SER A 2 4.15 7.79 -2.22
N ALA A 3 4.82 7.44 -1.12
CA ALA A 3 4.29 6.48 -0.13
C ALA A 3 3.39 7.09 0.97
N ARG A 4 3.32 8.42 1.09
CA ARG A 4 2.54 9.09 2.16
C ARG A 4 1.12 9.39 1.68
N VAL A 5 0.17 8.55 2.09
CA VAL A 5 -1.26 8.71 1.79
C VAL A 5 -1.97 9.38 2.98
N PRO A 6 -2.86 10.36 2.77
CA PRO A 6 -3.64 10.93 3.87
C PRO A 6 -4.63 9.92 4.44
N LEU A 7 -4.67 9.79 5.77
CA LEU A 7 -5.65 8.99 6.51
C LEU A 7 -6.31 9.87 7.57
N ILE A 8 -7.64 9.99 7.53
CA ILE A 8 -8.43 10.74 8.51
C ILE A 8 -9.57 9.83 8.96
N ILE A 9 -9.68 9.62 10.28
CA ILE A 9 -10.73 8.77 10.87
C ILE A 9 -11.58 9.61 11.83
N SER A 10 -12.90 9.64 11.58
CA SER A 10 -13.87 10.34 12.43
C SER A 10 -14.90 9.35 12.99
N THR A 11 -14.87 9.13 14.30
CA THR A 11 -15.78 8.24 15.02
C THR A 11 -16.95 9.05 15.61
N PRO A 12 -18.07 8.42 16.01
CA PRO A 12 -19.15 9.12 16.70
C PRO A 12 -18.69 9.90 17.96
N PRO A 13 -17.81 9.37 18.84
CA PRO A 13 -17.24 10.14 19.95
C PRO A 13 -16.51 11.42 19.51
N HIS A 14 -15.72 11.39 18.43
CA HIS A 14 -15.08 12.60 17.88
C HIS A 14 -16.12 13.66 17.50
N ARG A 15 -17.22 13.25 16.84
CA ARG A 15 -18.28 14.17 16.39
C ARG A 15 -19.14 14.72 17.53
N ARG A 16 -19.20 14.02 18.66
CA ARG A 16 -19.90 14.48 19.87
C ARG A 16 -19.01 15.30 20.81
N GLY A 17 -17.71 15.41 20.52
CA GLY A 17 -16.75 16.10 21.38
C GLY A 17 -16.34 15.32 22.63
N GLU A 18 -16.59 14.00 22.65
CA GLU A 18 -16.21 13.11 23.76
C GLU A 18 -14.72 12.77 23.73
N VAL A 19 -14.12 12.78 22.53
CA VAL A 19 -12.70 12.55 22.30
C VAL A 19 -12.17 13.73 21.47
N ALA A 20 -11.05 14.31 21.90
CA ALA A 20 -10.42 15.42 21.21
C ALA A 20 -9.78 14.97 19.89
N PRO A 21 -9.73 15.83 18.86
CA PRO A 21 -8.96 15.53 17.66
C PRO A 21 -7.47 15.43 18.00
N THR A 22 -6.81 14.42 17.44
CA THR A 22 -5.38 14.16 17.61
C THR A 22 -4.69 14.02 16.26
N VAL A 23 -3.39 14.33 16.24
CA VAL A 23 -2.50 14.05 15.12
C VAL A 23 -1.56 12.93 15.57
N ILE A 24 -1.43 11.91 14.75
CA ILE A 24 -0.53 10.78 14.98
C ILE A 24 0.59 10.90 13.96
N ASP A 25 1.79 11.19 14.46
CA ASP A 25 3.01 11.31 13.64
C ASP A 25 3.73 9.97 13.46
N ASP A 26 3.39 8.97 14.29
CA ASP A 26 3.89 7.61 14.16
C ASP A 26 3.48 6.99 12.80
N PRO A 27 4.38 6.25 12.14
CA PRO A 27 4.06 5.61 10.87
C PRO A 27 2.92 4.58 11.02
N VAL A 28 1.88 4.76 10.21
CA VAL A 28 0.76 3.81 10.06
C VAL A 28 0.72 3.25 8.64
N SER A 29 0.13 2.06 8.50
CA SER A 29 -0.02 1.34 7.23
C SER A 29 -1.49 1.18 6.85
N LEU A 30 -1.78 1.07 5.57
CA LEU A 30 -3.12 0.67 5.10
C LEU A 30 -3.52 -0.72 5.64
N GLY A 31 -2.55 -1.58 5.94
CA GLY A 31 -2.79 -2.87 6.60
C GLY A 31 -3.40 -2.75 8.00
N ASP A 32 -3.25 -1.60 8.66
CA ASP A 32 -3.81 -1.35 10.00
C ASP A 32 -5.34 -1.12 9.94
N LEU A 33 -5.90 -0.80 8.76
CA LEU A 33 -7.33 -0.47 8.62
C LEU A 33 -8.23 -1.64 8.99
N PHE A 34 -7.92 -2.85 8.51
CA PHE A 34 -8.74 -4.02 8.76
C PHE A 34 -8.83 -4.40 10.25
N PRO A 35 -7.71 -4.60 10.98
CA PRO A 35 -7.77 -4.86 12.43
C PRO A 35 -8.40 -3.69 13.21
N THR A 36 -8.17 -2.45 12.79
CA THR A 36 -8.84 -1.27 13.39
C THR A 36 -10.36 -1.32 13.25
N LEU A 37 -10.87 -1.71 12.08
CA LEU A 37 -12.31 -1.85 11.85
C LEU A 37 -12.91 -2.99 12.68
N CYS A 38 -12.20 -4.12 12.85
CA CYS A 38 -12.61 -5.18 13.77
C CYS A 38 -12.70 -4.67 15.20
N GLY A 39 -11.65 -3.98 15.68
CA GLY A 39 -11.61 -3.41 17.03
C GLY A 39 -12.73 -2.39 17.29
N LEU A 40 -13.04 -1.54 16.32
CA LEU A 40 -14.17 -0.60 16.40
C LEU A 40 -15.54 -1.28 16.37
N ALA A 41 -15.66 -2.40 15.64
CA ALA A 41 -16.90 -3.18 15.55
C ALA A 41 -17.10 -4.15 16.72
N GLY A 42 -16.08 -4.36 17.56
CA GLY A 42 -16.08 -5.43 18.57
C GLY A 42 -16.08 -6.84 17.95
N ALA A 43 -15.60 -6.96 16.70
CA ALA A 43 -15.49 -8.23 16.00
C ALA A 43 -14.15 -8.90 16.30
N PRO A 44 -14.06 -10.25 16.26
CA PRO A 44 -12.78 -10.94 16.38
C PRO A 44 -11.87 -10.55 15.21
N THR A 45 -10.63 -10.22 15.52
CA THR A 45 -9.58 -9.98 14.53
C THR A 45 -8.96 -11.31 14.12
N PRO A 46 -8.88 -11.64 12.82
CA PRO A 46 -8.19 -12.84 12.35
C PRO A 46 -6.71 -12.85 12.72
N ASP A 47 -6.16 -14.04 12.95
CA ASP A 47 -4.73 -14.24 13.16
C ASP A 47 -3.92 -14.00 11.87
N GLY A 48 -2.63 -13.71 12.02
CA GLY A 48 -1.69 -13.59 10.89
C GLY A 48 -1.77 -12.27 10.12
N LEU A 49 -2.35 -11.23 10.72
CA LEU A 49 -2.31 -9.88 10.15
C LEU A 49 -1.03 -9.16 10.57
N ASP A 50 -0.40 -8.47 9.62
CA ASP A 50 0.76 -7.61 9.88
C ASP A 50 0.39 -6.21 10.43
N GLY A 51 -0.90 -5.87 10.36
CA GLY A 51 -1.43 -4.57 10.76
C GLY A 51 -1.75 -4.49 12.25
N ALA A 52 -1.64 -3.28 12.82
CA ALA A 52 -2.00 -3.00 14.21
C ALA A 52 -3.45 -2.49 14.35
N ASP A 53 -4.14 -2.86 15.44
CA ASP A 53 -5.41 -2.24 15.81
C ASP A 53 -5.18 -0.83 16.37
N LEU A 54 -5.60 0.19 15.63
CA LEU A 54 -5.50 1.60 16.02
C LEU A 54 -6.73 2.08 16.81
N SER A 55 -7.71 1.22 17.07
CA SER A 55 -8.92 1.58 17.82
C SER A 55 -8.66 2.18 19.21
N PRO A 56 -7.63 1.78 19.98
CA PRO A 56 -7.27 2.44 21.24
C PRO A 56 -6.86 3.91 21.02
N VAL A 57 -6.05 4.18 19.98
CA VAL A 57 -5.62 5.54 19.64
C VAL A 57 -6.82 6.42 19.30
N LEU A 58 -7.80 5.87 18.58
CA LEU A 58 -9.06 6.56 18.25
C LEU A 58 -9.97 6.81 19.45
N ARG A 59 -9.69 6.19 20.60
CA ARG A 59 -10.34 6.43 21.90
C ARG A 59 -9.52 7.36 22.81
N GLY A 60 -8.36 7.83 22.37
CA GLY A 60 -7.43 8.61 23.19
C GLY A 60 -6.63 7.75 24.17
N GLU A 61 -6.54 6.45 23.93
CA GLU A 61 -5.81 5.48 24.75
C GLU A 61 -4.42 5.20 24.15
N ALA A 62 -3.49 4.72 24.97
CA ALA A 62 -2.19 4.27 24.48
C ALA A 62 -2.34 3.02 23.61
N CYS A 63 -1.55 2.93 22.54
CA CYS A 63 -1.45 1.75 21.68
C CYS A 63 -0.01 1.24 21.67
N PRO A 64 0.34 0.25 22.52
CA PRO A 64 1.67 -0.35 22.53
C PRO A 64 2.10 -0.89 21.17
N ALA A 65 1.17 -1.50 20.42
CA ALA A 65 1.45 -2.04 19.08
C ALA A 65 1.90 -0.96 18.08
N LEU A 66 1.48 0.29 18.26
CA LEU A 66 1.96 1.42 17.47
C LEU A 66 3.28 1.98 18.02
N ALA A 67 3.35 2.18 19.34
CA ALA A 67 4.50 2.80 20.01
C ALA A 67 5.79 1.96 19.94
N GLU A 68 5.66 0.64 19.95
CA GLU A 68 6.79 -0.30 19.91
C GLU A 68 7.12 -0.74 18.47
N ARG A 69 6.38 -0.25 17.47
CA ARG A 69 6.58 -0.64 16.07
C ARG A 69 7.91 -0.07 15.54
N PRO A 70 8.81 -0.89 14.98
CA PRO A 70 10.06 -0.39 14.41
C PRO A 70 9.82 0.51 13.17
N GLY A 71 8.74 0.27 12.45
CA GLY A 71 8.29 1.06 11.31
C GLY A 71 7.24 0.34 10.47
N VAL A 72 6.79 1.02 9.41
CA VAL A 72 5.87 0.46 8.41
C VAL A 72 6.66 0.00 7.19
N PHE A 73 6.27 -1.15 6.65
CA PHE A 73 6.87 -1.70 5.44
C PHE A 73 6.10 -1.26 4.19
N VAL A 74 6.83 -1.01 3.11
CA VAL A 74 6.28 -0.88 1.76
C VAL A 74 7.17 -1.68 0.81
N GLU A 75 6.56 -2.38 -0.13
CA GLU A 75 7.24 -3.27 -1.04
C GLU A 75 6.86 -2.98 -2.48
N ASN A 76 7.83 -3.10 -3.37
CA ASN A 76 7.60 -3.18 -4.80
C ASN A 76 8.56 -4.18 -5.41
N LEU A 77 8.05 -5.37 -5.70
CA LEU A 77 8.80 -6.45 -6.34
C LEU A 77 8.72 -6.40 -7.87
N ASN A 78 8.32 -5.25 -8.44
CA ASN A 78 8.40 -5.01 -9.88
C ASN A 78 9.61 -4.10 -10.17
N PRO A 79 10.52 -4.49 -11.09
CA PRO A 79 11.69 -3.71 -11.47
C PRO A 79 11.36 -2.54 -12.40
N HIS A 80 10.52 -1.60 -11.95
CA HIS A 80 10.01 -0.53 -12.81
C HIS A 80 11.11 0.44 -13.29
N ALA A 81 12.23 0.52 -12.57
CA ALA A 81 13.38 1.36 -12.91
C ALA A 81 14.58 0.56 -13.49
N GLY A 82 14.38 -0.71 -13.84
CA GLY A 82 15.42 -1.62 -14.35
C GLY A 82 15.63 -2.83 -13.46
N ALA A 83 16.35 -3.84 -13.96
CA ALA A 83 16.66 -5.06 -13.21
C ALA A 83 17.35 -4.73 -11.88
N GLY A 84 16.96 -5.43 -10.81
CA GLY A 84 17.54 -5.22 -9.48
C GLY A 84 16.94 -4.06 -8.69
N THR A 85 16.02 -3.29 -9.28
CA THR A 85 15.34 -2.16 -8.63
C THR A 85 14.10 -2.56 -7.84
N GLU A 86 13.81 -3.86 -7.72
CA GLU A 86 12.87 -4.34 -6.71
C GLU A 86 13.32 -3.88 -5.33
N TYR A 87 12.39 -3.42 -4.52
CA TYR A 87 12.72 -2.89 -3.20
C TYR A 87 11.73 -3.30 -2.13
N ARG A 88 12.26 -3.35 -0.91
CA ARG A 88 11.50 -3.36 0.35
C ARG A 88 12.03 -2.21 1.18
N LEU A 89 11.11 -1.37 1.67
CA LEU A 89 11.45 -0.23 2.51
C LEU A 89 10.78 -0.34 3.86
N ILE A 90 11.45 0.19 4.87
CA ILE A 90 10.87 0.43 6.19
C ILE A 90 10.93 1.93 6.49
N ARG A 91 9.81 2.46 6.97
CA ARG A 91 9.67 3.84 7.42
C ARG A 91 9.42 3.83 8.93
N SER A 92 10.43 4.20 9.72
CA SER A 92 10.30 4.45 11.16
C SER A 92 9.79 5.87 11.41
N ALA A 93 9.72 6.33 12.65
CA ALA A 93 9.35 7.72 12.96
C ALA A 93 10.33 8.71 12.30
N ARG A 94 11.64 8.46 12.43
CA ARG A 94 12.69 9.37 11.96
C ARG A 94 13.29 9.01 10.61
N TYR A 95 13.60 7.74 10.37
CA TYR A 95 14.34 7.33 9.18
C TYR A 95 13.46 6.59 8.18
N LYS A 96 13.90 6.62 6.93
CA LYS A 96 13.41 5.77 5.86
C LYS A 96 14.59 4.99 5.32
N TYR A 97 14.51 3.67 5.33
CA TYR A 97 15.52 2.79 4.77
C TYR A 97 14.90 2.00 3.62
N ILE A 98 15.60 1.96 2.48
CA ILE A 98 15.16 1.27 1.26
C ILE A 98 16.24 0.26 0.90
N ALA A 99 15.88 -1.02 1.01
CA ALA A 99 16.71 -2.11 0.53
C ALA A 99 16.36 -2.40 -0.92
N PHE A 100 17.36 -2.53 -1.79
CA PHE A 100 17.19 -2.99 -3.16
C PHE A 100 17.71 -4.41 -3.35
N ASN A 101 17.19 -5.10 -4.37
CA ASN A 101 17.58 -6.47 -4.66
C ASN A 101 19.05 -6.58 -5.13
N GLU A 102 19.44 -5.81 -6.15
CA GLU A 102 20.81 -5.84 -6.69
C GLU A 102 21.46 -4.45 -6.78
N CYS A 103 20.72 -3.40 -6.45
CA CYS A 103 21.20 -2.03 -6.43
C CYS A 103 21.64 -1.60 -5.01
N ASP A 104 22.33 -0.47 -4.93
CA ASP A 104 22.72 0.11 -3.64
C ASP A 104 21.48 0.57 -2.86
N ASP A 105 21.46 0.22 -1.58
CA ASP A 105 20.45 0.68 -0.62
C ASP A 105 20.46 2.22 -0.50
N LEU A 106 19.33 2.77 -0.05
CA LEU A 106 19.18 4.20 0.23
C LEU A 106 18.63 4.41 1.65
N ALA A 107 19.06 5.48 2.30
CA ALA A 107 18.51 5.87 3.60
C ALA A 107 18.37 7.39 3.70
N PHE A 108 17.30 7.87 4.34
CA PHE A 108 17.00 9.30 4.49
C PHE A 108 16.53 9.62 5.91
N ASP A 109 16.92 10.79 6.44
CA ASP A 109 16.36 11.36 7.67
C ASP A 109 15.11 12.17 7.29
N MET A 110 13.95 11.73 7.73
CA MET A 110 12.67 12.33 7.34
C MET A 110 12.27 13.52 8.20
N LEU A 111 13.03 13.83 9.26
CA LEU A 111 12.87 15.03 10.07
C LEU A 111 13.76 16.17 9.52
N GLU A 112 15.01 15.86 9.19
CA GLU A 112 15.96 16.86 8.68
C GLU A 112 15.97 16.99 7.15
N ASP A 113 15.57 15.95 6.43
CA ASP A 113 15.50 15.88 4.96
C ASP A 113 14.16 15.26 4.49
N PRO A 114 13.03 15.94 4.74
CA PRO A 114 11.70 15.43 4.39
C PRO A 114 11.49 15.25 2.87
N ASP A 115 12.30 15.91 2.06
CA ASP A 115 12.29 15.82 0.59
C ASP A 115 13.19 14.70 0.05
N GLU A 116 13.85 13.93 0.92
CA GLU A 116 14.66 12.75 0.56
C GLU A 116 15.80 13.09 -0.42
N GLN A 117 16.49 14.21 -0.23
CA GLN A 117 17.54 14.71 -1.14
C GLN A 117 18.95 14.23 -0.76
N ARG A 118 19.15 13.73 0.46
CA ARG A 118 20.46 13.40 1.03
C ARG A 118 20.51 11.95 1.50
N ASN A 119 21.10 11.10 0.67
CA ASN A 119 21.33 9.70 1.03
C ASN A 119 22.33 9.58 2.21
N LEU A 120 21.93 8.90 3.28
CA LEU A 120 22.73 8.64 4.48
C LEU A 120 23.66 7.44 4.33
N MET A 121 23.46 6.59 3.33
CA MET A 121 24.32 5.43 3.10
C MET A 121 25.78 5.85 2.89
N GLY A 122 26.69 5.21 3.63
CA GLY A 122 28.12 5.54 3.66
C GLY A 122 28.49 6.85 4.37
N ARG A 123 27.52 7.60 4.91
CA ARG A 123 27.71 8.87 5.62
C ARG A 123 27.29 8.82 7.09
N ALA A 124 26.33 7.98 7.42
CA ALA A 124 25.85 7.79 8.79
C ALA A 124 26.97 7.30 9.73
N GLN A 125 26.97 7.83 10.94
CA GLN A 125 27.94 7.52 12.00
C GLN A 125 27.23 7.49 13.36
N GLY A 126 27.83 6.80 14.34
CA GLY A 126 27.28 6.70 15.69
C GLY A 126 25.86 6.13 15.71
N GLU A 127 24.99 6.71 16.54
CA GLU A 127 23.61 6.26 16.74
C GLU A 127 22.81 6.17 15.44
N VAL A 128 23.05 7.06 14.47
CA VAL A 128 22.39 7.02 13.15
C VAL A 128 22.73 5.74 12.42
N ALA A 129 24.00 5.32 12.44
CA ALA A 129 24.41 4.08 11.78
C ALA A 129 23.80 2.85 12.46
N ASP A 130 23.69 2.87 13.78
CA ASP A 130 23.08 1.79 14.56
C ASP A 130 21.58 1.66 14.26
N GLU A 131 20.85 2.77 14.20
CA GLU A 131 19.43 2.77 13.82
C GLU A 131 19.22 2.26 12.39
N LEU A 132 20.02 2.72 11.42
CA LEU A 132 19.93 2.21 10.05
C LEU A 132 20.25 0.71 9.96
N ALA A 133 21.18 0.21 10.77
CA ALA A 133 21.48 -1.22 10.86
C ALA A 133 20.30 -2.03 11.44
N GLN A 134 19.60 -1.50 12.45
CA GLN A 134 18.39 -2.11 13.00
C GLN A 134 17.27 -2.17 11.96
N LEU A 135 17.04 -1.07 11.23
CA LEU A 135 16.04 -1.03 10.15
C LEU A 135 16.37 -2.00 9.02
N ARG A 136 17.65 -2.09 8.63
CA ARG A 136 18.12 -3.09 7.67
C ARG A 136 17.87 -4.52 8.18
N SER A 137 18.18 -4.79 9.44
CA SER A 137 17.92 -6.10 10.06
C SER A 137 16.43 -6.44 10.05
N ALA A 138 15.56 -5.46 10.34
CA ALA A 138 14.11 -5.65 10.33
C ALA A 138 13.56 -5.94 8.92
N ILE A 139 14.14 -5.34 7.87
CA ILE A 139 13.76 -5.64 6.48
C ILE A 139 14.02 -7.11 6.15
N TYR A 140 15.17 -7.65 6.52
CA TYR A 140 15.61 -8.98 6.12
C TYR A 140 15.29 -10.10 7.12
N ALA A 141 14.66 -9.78 8.27
CA ALA A 141 14.40 -10.75 9.34
C ALA A 141 13.61 -11.98 8.84
N ASP A 142 12.57 -11.74 8.04
CA ASP A 142 11.67 -12.77 7.49
C ASP A 142 11.49 -12.61 5.96
N PHE A 143 12.52 -12.09 5.27
CA PHE A 143 12.42 -11.76 3.86
C PHE A 143 13.74 -11.96 3.11
N ALA A 144 13.63 -12.57 1.93
CA ALA A 144 14.68 -12.57 0.92
C ALA A 144 14.08 -12.28 -0.46
N PHE A 145 14.72 -11.39 -1.23
CA PHE A 145 14.26 -11.02 -2.57
C PHE A 145 14.05 -12.22 -3.51
N PRO A 146 14.98 -13.19 -3.62
CA PRO A 146 14.79 -14.33 -4.52
C PRO A 146 13.54 -15.14 -4.20
N GLU A 147 13.28 -15.38 -2.92
CA GLU A 147 12.16 -16.18 -2.42
C GLU A 147 10.83 -15.43 -2.62
N ALA A 148 10.80 -14.14 -2.29
CA ALA A 148 9.62 -13.30 -2.47
C ALA A 148 9.25 -13.15 -3.96
N MET A 149 10.23 -12.92 -4.82
CA MET A 149 10.01 -12.84 -6.27
C MET A 149 9.53 -14.18 -6.83
N GLU A 150 10.06 -15.31 -6.35
CA GLU A 150 9.62 -16.63 -6.80
C GLU A 150 8.19 -16.94 -6.32
N SER A 151 7.82 -16.57 -5.09
CA SER A 151 6.43 -16.68 -4.63
C SER A 151 5.49 -15.87 -5.50
N LEU A 152 5.85 -14.60 -5.77
CA LEU A 152 5.05 -13.73 -6.63
C LEU A 152 4.90 -14.29 -8.06
N ARG A 153 5.96 -14.87 -8.64
CA ARG A 153 5.89 -15.53 -9.95
C ARG A 153 4.96 -16.73 -9.93
N ARG A 154 5.05 -17.57 -8.91
CA ARG A 154 4.21 -18.76 -8.74
C ARG A 154 2.74 -18.36 -8.59
N GLU A 155 2.44 -17.40 -7.73
CA GLU A 155 1.08 -16.89 -7.50
C GLU A 155 0.50 -16.26 -8.76
N ARG A 156 1.27 -15.43 -9.48
CA ARG A 156 0.84 -14.86 -10.77
C ARG A 156 0.56 -15.96 -11.80
N ALA A 157 1.42 -16.97 -11.89
CA ALA A 157 1.22 -18.09 -12.81
C ALA A 157 -0.02 -18.94 -12.45
N GLU A 158 -0.29 -19.14 -11.16
CA GLU A 158 -1.52 -19.76 -10.70
C GLU A 158 -2.76 -18.91 -11.02
N PHE A 159 -2.70 -17.61 -10.76
CA PHE A 159 -3.79 -16.69 -11.03
C PHE A 159 -4.15 -16.65 -12.52
N VAL A 160 -3.15 -16.54 -13.40
CA VAL A 160 -3.34 -16.59 -14.86
C VAL A 160 -3.93 -17.93 -15.31
N ARG A 161 -3.53 -19.05 -14.70
CA ARG A 161 -4.12 -20.37 -15.00
C ARG A 161 -5.58 -20.48 -14.54
N ARG A 162 -5.89 -19.93 -13.38
CA ARG A 162 -7.24 -19.97 -12.79
C ARG A 162 -8.21 -19.02 -13.48
N PHE A 163 -7.73 -17.87 -13.92
CA PHE A 163 -8.51 -16.80 -14.57
C PHE A 163 -7.88 -16.42 -15.92
N PRO A 164 -8.00 -17.28 -16.94
CA PRO A 164 -7.45 -17.00 -18.25
C PRO A 164 -8.18 -15.80 -18.89
N SER A 165 -7.44 -14.74 -19.21
CA SER A 165 -7.96 -13.62 -20.00
C SER A 165 -7.93 -13.97 -21.49
N ARG A 166 -8.98 -13.59 -22.23
CA ARG A 166 -9.00 -13.66 -23.70
C ARG A 166 -8.40 -12.43 -24.36
N ILE A 167 -8.13 -11.39 -23.57
CA ILE A 167 -7.54 -10.14 -24.03
C ILE A 167 -6.16 -9.89 -23.41
N THR A 168 -5.32 -9.19 -24.14
CA THR A 168 -4.02 -8.73 -23.65
C THR A 168 -4.10 -7.23 -23.46
N SER A 169 -4.00 -6.78 -22.21
CA SER A 169 -3.94 -5.35 -21.91
C SER A 169 -2.58 -4.78 -22.32
N ALA A 170 -2.59 -3.59 -22.92
CA ALA A 170 -1.38 -2.86 -23.26
C ALA A 170 -0.85 -2.05 -22.06
N THR A 171 -1.72 -1.73 -21.09
CA THR A 171 -1.37 -0.95 -19.90
C THR A 171 -1.80 -1.64 -18.61
N SER A 172 -1.41 -1.08 -17.46
CA SER A 172 -1.77 -1.60 -16.14
C SER A 172 -3.20 -1.26 -15.71
N ASN A 173 -3.78 -0.20 -16.27
CA ASN A 173 -5.07 0.32 -15.84
C ASN A 173 -6.10 0.21 -16.96
N GLN A 174 -7.23 -0.45 -16.66
CA GLN A 174 -8.38 -0.49 -17.54
C GLN A 174 -9.60 0.10 -16.85
N ILE A 175 -10.43 0.82 -17.60
CA ILE A 175 -11.71 1.34 -17.12
C ILE A 175 -12.81 0.80 -18.03
N MET A 176 -13.87 0.27 -17.42
CA MET A 176 -15.10 -0.03 -18.14
C MET A 176 -15.93 1.25 -18.28
N ARG A 177 -16.14 1.68 -19.52
CA ARG A 177 -16.95 2.85 -19.86
C ARG A 177 -18.44 2.55 -19.73
N GLY A 178 -19.26 3.60 -19.66
CA GLY A 178 -20.72 3.48 -19.54
C GLY A 178 -21.42 2.80 -20.72
N ASP A 179 -20.78 2.78 -21.89
CA ASP A 179 -21.22 2.01 -23.08
C ASP A 179 -20.93 0.50 -22.94
N GLY A 180 -20.08 0.09 -22.01
CA GLY A 180 -19.70 -1.29 -21.73
C GLY A 180 -18.37 -1.72 -22.34
N MET A 181 -17.65 -0.83 -23.02
CA MET A 181 -16.32 -1.11 -23.53
C MET A 181 -15.28 -1.04 -22.41
N LEU A 182 -14.32 -1.95 -22.41
CA LEU A 182 -13.12 -1.86 -21.58
C LEU A 182 -12.03 -1.15 -22.37
N VAL A 183 -11.51 -0.05 -21.83
CA VAL A 183 -10.48 0.75 -22.48
C VAL A 183 -9.26 0.92 -21.60
N GLU A 184 -8.10 1.10 -22.23
CA GLU A 184 -6.84 1.42 -21.54
C GLU A 184 -6.92 2.85 -20.96
N ALA A 185 -6.75 2.97 -19.65
CA ALA A 185 -6.94 4.21 -18.91
C ALA A 185 -5.67 5.08 -18.88
N ASP A 186 -4.51 4.49 -19.16
CA ASP A 186 -3.23 5.21 -19.21
C ASP A 186 -2.99 5.88 -20.59
N GLN A 187 -4.01 5.88 -21.47
CA GLN A 187 -3.98 6.51 -22.80
C GLN A 187 -4.92 7.73 -22.90
N PRO A 188 -4.72 8.63 -23.89
CA PRO A 188 -5.58 9.80 -24.07
C PRO A 188 -7.06 9.42 -24.16
N LEU A 189 -7.89 10.07 -23.33
CA LEU A 189 -9.32 9.79 -23.20
C LEU A 189 -10.13 10.04 -24.48
N ASP A 190 -9.58 10.82 -25.42
CA ASP A 190 -10.25 11.17 -26.68
C ASP A 190 -10.17 10.04 -27.72
N CYS A 191 -9.18 9.14 -27.61
CA CYS A 191 -9.04 7.98 -28.48
C CYS A 191 -8.37 6.81 -27.71
N PRO A 192 -9.02 6.31 -26.64
CA PRO A 192 -8.41 5.30 -25.81
C PRO A 192 -8.42 3.96 -26.55
N HIS A 193 -7.32 3.22 -26.47
CA HIS A 193 -7.27 1.88 -27.04
C HIS A 193 -8.32 0.98 -26.39
N ILE A 194 -9.14 0.32 -27.21
CA ILE A 194 -10.16 -0.60 -26.74
C ILE A 194 -9.48 -1.92 -26.39
N ALA A 195 -9.48 -2.26 -25.10
CA ALA A 195 -8.97 -3.54 -24.62
C ALA A 195 -9.99 -4.67 -24.89
N SER A 196 -11.28 -4.38 -24.76
CA SER A 196 -12.38 -5.32 -25.09
C SER A 196 -13.66 -4.57 -25.46
N GLU A 197 -14.32 -5.03 -26.52
CA GLU A 197 -15.65 -4.53 -26.95
C GLU A 197 -16.81 -5.24 -26.22
N ASP A 198 -16.60 -6.47 -25.73
CA ASP A 198 -17.58 -7.19 -24.92
C ASP A 198 -16.91 -7.94 -23.75
N PRO A 199 -16.63 -7.24 -22.63
CA PRO A 199 -15.95 -7.83 -21.48
C PRO A 199 -16.64 -9.06 -20.89
N ARG A 200 -17.95 -9.25 -21.14
CA ARG A 200 -18.70 -10.44 -20.68
C ARG A 200 -18.30 -11.72 -21.42
N MET A 201 -17.83 -11.60 -22.65
CA MET A 201 -17.33 -12.71 -23.44
C MET A 201 -15.85 -12.96 -23.18
N ASP A 202 -15.14 -11.93 -22.71
CA ASP A 202 -13.68 -11.95 -22.56
C ASP A 202 -13.21 -12.27 -21.13
N PHE A 203 -14.05 -12.01 -20.12
CA PHE A 203 -13.78 -12.27 -18.72
C PHE A 203 -14.86 -13.17 -18.09
N ALA A 204 -14.43 -14.30 -17.54
CA ALA A 204 -15.34 -15.28 -16.94
C ALA A 204 -16.06 -14.79 -15.67
N ASP A 205 -15.50 -13.78 -15.01
CA ASP A 205 -16.00 -13.15 -13.79
C ASP A 205 -16.68 -11.80 -14.05
N CYS A 206 -16.91 -11.42 -15.32
CA CYS A 206 -17.58 -10.17 -15.65
C CYS A 206 -19.02 -10.16 -15.09
N PRO A 207 -19.42 -9.10 -14.35
CA PRO A 207 -20.78 -8.98 -13.85
C PRO A 207 -21.82 -9.05 -14.98
N GLN A 208 -22.75 -9.99 -14.88
CA GLN A 208 -23.76 -10.25 -15.92
C GLN A 208 -24.86 -9.17 -15.99
N GLU A 209 -25.03 -8.39 -14.92
CA GLU A 209 -26.02 -7.31 -14.84
C GLU A 209 -25.36 -5.93 -14.92
N ARG A 210 -25.83 -5.08 -15.84
CA ARG A 210 -25.52 -3.64 -15.80
C ARG A 210 -26.17 -3.06 -14.54
N ARG A 211 -25.38 -2.61 -13.56
CA ARG A 211 -25.92 -1.73 -12.51
C ARG A 211 -26.49 -0.50 -13.21
N ALA A 212 -27.81 -0.34 -13.17
CA ALA A 212 -28.47 0.87 -13.66
C ALA A 212 -27.78 2.10 -13.05
N PRO A 213 -27.52 3.17 -13.81
CA PRO A 213 -26.88 4.35 -13.28
C PRO A 213 -27.71 4.88 -12.12
N ARG A 214 -27.21 4.74 -10.89
CA ARG A 214 -27.79 5.42 -9.74
C ARG A 214 -27.61 6.90 -9.98
N ARG A 215 -28.67 7.58 -10.42
CA ARG A 215 -28.73 9.05 -10.40
C ARG A 215 -28.56 9.48 -8.95
N VAL A 216 -27.34 9.85 -8.57
CA VAL A 216 -27.09 10.59 -7.34
C VAL A 216 -27.65 11.98 -7.57
N ARG A 217 -28.88 12.23 -7.08
CA ARG A 217 -29.37 13.61 -6.96
C ARG A 217 -28.58 14.23 -5.82
N TRP A 218 -27.62 15.09 -6.16
CA TRP A 218 -27.11 16.07 -5.21
C TRP A 218 -28.25 17.06 -4.96
N THR A 219 -28.89 16.95 -3.80
CA THR A 219 -29.76 18.01 -3.29
C THR A 219 -28.88 19.13 -2.78
N SER A 220 -29.16 20.34 -3.27
CA SER A 220 -28.56 21.63 -2.90
C SER A 220 -28.64 21.92 -1.42
#